data_AF-A0A833TR87-F1
#
_entry.id   AF-A0A833TR87-F1
#
_cell.length_a   1.000
_cell.length_b   1.000
_cell.length_c   1.000
_cell.angle_alpha   90.00
_cell.angle_beta   90.00
_cell.angle_gamma   90.00
#
_symmetry.space_group_name_H-M   'P 1'
#
loop_
_entity.id
_entity.type
_entity.pdbx_description
1 polymer ?
#
loop_
_entity_poly.entity_id
_entity_poly.type
_entity_poly.pdbx_seq_one_letter_code
_entity_poly.pdbx_strand_id
1 'polypeptide(L)' 'INAAKAGDFEKADEKLKESDGFLTEAHNVQTEMLTEEAKGNHAKVSLLTVHSQDHIMNAITFRDLAGEIVDLYKK' A
#
# COMPACT_ATOMS: atom_id res chain seq x y z
N ILE A 1 -8.52 9.86 -3.39
CA ILE A 1 -8.68 10.50 -4.73
C ILE A 1 -10.09 11.06 -4.98
N ASN A 2 -11.17 10.26 -4.94
CA ASN A 2 -12.52 10.79 -5.26
C ASN A 2 -12.98 11.95 -4.36
N ALA A 3 -12.63 11.93 -3.07
CA ALA A 3 -12.90 13.04 -2.15
C ALA A 3 -12.20 14.34 -2.62
N ALA A 4 -10.90 14.28 -2.95
CA ALA A 4 -10.16 15.41 -3.49
C ALA A 4 -10.73 15.91 -4.84
N LYS A 5 -11.20 15.02 -5.71
CA LYS A 5 -11.91 15.42 -6.96
C LYS A 5 -13.18 16.23 -6.69
N ALA A 6 -13.82 16.02 -5.53
CA ALA A 6 -14.99 16.76 -5.09
C ALA A 6 -14.64 18.01 -4.24
N GLY A 7 -13.35 18.31 -4.05
CA GLY A 7 -12.87 19.40 -3.19
C GLY A 7 -12.87 19.07 -1.69
N ASP A 8 -13.22 17.84 -1.30
CA ASP A 8 -13.20 17.39 0.09
C ASP A 8 -11.80 16.85 0.45
N PHE A 9 -10.90 17.78 0.75
CA PHE A 9 -9.49 17.48 1.02
C PHE A 9 -9.26 16.87 2.40
N GLU A 10 -10.04 17.25 3.41
CA GLU A 10 -9.94 16.69 4.76
C GLU A 10 -10.23 15.18 4.72
N LYS A 11 -11.31 14.78 4.06
CA LYS A 11 -11.63 13.35 3.87
C LYS A 11 -10.63 12.64 2.97
N ALA A 12 -10.04 13.33 2.00
CA ALA A 12 -8.99 12.75 1.18
C ALA A 12 -7.75 12.41 2.01
N ASP A 13 -7.33 13.32 2.89
CA ASP A 13 -6.18 13.15 3.77
C ASP A 13 -6.45 12.07 4.84
N GLU A 14 -7.66 12.03 5.41
CA GLU A 14 -8.07 10.94 6.32
C GLU A 14 -7.95 9.57 5.64
N LYS A 15 -8.44 9.45 4.40
CA LYS A 15 -8.41 8.18 3.66
C LYS A 15 -6.99 7.77 3.23
N LEU A 16 -6.12 8.73 2.91
CA LEU A 16 -4.71 8.44 2.67
C LEU A 16 -4.03 7.92 3.94
N LYS A 17 -4.29 8.56 5.09
CA LYS A 17 -3.74 8.12 6.39
C LYS A 17 -4.26 6.74 6.81
N GLU A 18 -5.54 6.45 6.56
CA GLU A 18 -6.10 5.12 6.79
C GLU A 18 -5.41 4.07 5.90
N SER A 19 -5.18 4.39 4.63
CA SER A 19 -4.43 3.53 3.71
C SER A 19 -3.01 3.26 4.20
N ASP A 20 -2.33 4.25 4.78
CA ASP A 20 -0.98 4.08 5.35
C ASP A 20 -0.95 3.05 6.47
N GLY A 21 -1.98 3.02 7.31
CA GLY A 21 -2.14 2.03 8.36
C GLY A 21 -2.21 0.60 7.80
N PHE A 22 -3.10 0.36 6.84
CA PHE A 22 -3.26 -0.95 6.22
C PHE A 22 -2.02 -1.39 5.45
N LEU A 23 -1.37 -0.46 4.73
CA LEU A 23 -0.14 -0.76 4.00
C LEU A 23 1.02 -1.09 4.94
N THR A 24 1.12 -0.41 6.08
CA THR A 24 2.14 -0.72 7.10
C THR A 24 1.96 -2.14 7.62
N GLU A 25 0.73 -2.54 7.93
CA GLU A 25 0.43 -3.91 8.39
C GLU A 25 0.81 -4.96 7.33
N ALA A 26 0.39 -4.76 6.08
CA ALA A 26 0.69 -5.67 4.98
C ALA A 26 2.20 -5.73 4.67
N HIS A 27 2.88 -4.59 4.69
CA HIS A 27 4.33 -4.49 4.45
C HIS A 27 5.14 -5.17 5.56
N ASN A 28 4.67 -5.14 6.81
CA ASN A 28 5.32 -5.87 7.91
C ASN A 28 5.28 -7.38 7.69
N VAL A 29 4.13 -7.91 7.25
CA VAL A 29 4.01 -9.35 6.89
C VAL A 29 4.91 -9.70 5.70
N GLN A 30 4.99 -8.83 4.69
CA GLN A 30 5.93 -9.00 3.57
C GLN A 30 7.39 -9.01 4.04
N THR A 31 7.75 -8.11 4.94
CA THR A 31 9.10 -8.01 5.52
C THR A 31 9.44 -9.25 6.34
N GLU A 32 8.50 -9.77 7.11
CA GLU A 32 8.67 -11.01 7.88
C GLU A 32 8.93 -12.20 6.96
N MET A 33 8.15 -12.37 5.88
CA MET A 33 8.38 -13.42 4.89
C MET A 33 9.78 -13.35 4.27
N LEU A 34 10.25 -12.15 3.89
CA LEU A 34 11.60 -11.96 3.36
C LEU A 34 12.68 -12.23 4.41
N THR A 35 12.42 -11.87 5.67
CA THR A 35 13.33 -12.11 6.79
C THR A 35 13.49 -13.60 7.08
N GLU A 36 12.39 -14.36 7.06
CA GLU A 36 12.43 -15.81 7.22
C GLU A 36 13.14 -16.50 6.05
N GLU A 37 12.88 -16.07 4.82
CA GLU A 37 13.60 -16.56 3.63
C GLU A 37 15.12 -16.35 3.77
N ALA A 38 15.55 -15.17 4.24
CA ALA A 38 16.97 -14.84 4.45
C ALA A 38 17.63 -15.67 5.57
N LYS A 39 16.85 -16.18 6.54
CA LYS A 39 17.32 -17.13 7.56
C LYS A 39 17.43 -18.56 7.05
N GLY A 40 17.03 -18.82 5.80
CA GLY A 40 16.98 -20.16 5.20
C GLY A 40 15.64 -20.88 5.38
N ASN A 41 14.63 -20.20 5.94
CA ASN A 41 13.27 -20.74 6.08
C ASN A 41 12.48 -20.46 4.81
N HIS A 42 12.66 -21.32 3.81
CA HIS A 42 12.06 -21.13 2.49
C HIS A 42 10.52 -21.24 2.53
N ALA A 43 9.83 -20.15 2.17
CA ALA A 43 8.38 -20.17 2.06
C ALA A 43 7.94 -20.90 0.77
N LYS A 44 6.82 -21.63 0.84
CA LYS A 44 6.25 -22.26 -0.37
C LYS A 44 5.66 -21.18 -1.28
N VAL A 45 6.36 -20.92 -2.38
CA VAL A 45 5.86 -20.03 -3.43
C VAL A 45 4.70 -20.71 -4.17
N SER A 46 3.53 -20.07 -4.14
CA SER A 46 2.34 -20.46 -4.89
C SER A 46 1.86 -19.29 -5.73
N LEU A 47 0.95 -19.54 -6.68
CA LEU A 47 0.31 -18.45 -7.44
C LEU A 47 -0.35 -17.42 -6.50
N LEU A 48 -0.97 -17.88 -5.42
CA LEU A 48 -1.59 -16.98 -4.43
C LEU A 48 -0.54 -16.16 -3.67
N THR A 49 0.61 -16.74 -3.33
CA THR A 49 1.72 -16.02 -2.69
C THR A 49 2.23 -14.90 -3.60
N VAL A 50 2.47 -15.20 -4.88
CA VAL A 50 2.92 -14.21 -5.88
C VAL A 50 1.86 -13.12 -6.04
N HIS A 51 0.59 -13.49 -6.23
CA HIS A 51 -0.49 -12.55 -6.41
C HIS A 51 -0.69 -11.61 -5.21
N SER A 52 -0.55 -12.12 -3.98
CA SER A 52 -0.59 -11.30 -2.77
C SER A 52 0.55 -10.29 -2.74
N GLN A 53 1.77 -10.67 -3.14
CA GLN A 53 2.91 -9.76 -3.24
C GLN A 53 2.69 -8.68 -4.31
N ASP A 54 2.16 -9.05 -5.47
CA ASP A 54 1.80 -8.11 -6.55
C ASP A 54 0.77 -7.08 -6.06
N HIS A 55 -0.25 -7.53 -5.32
CA HIS A 55 -1.25 -6.64 -4.73
C HIS A 55 -0.65 -5.63 -3.75
N ILE A 56 0.25 -6.07 -2.87
CA ILE A 56 0.90 -5.19 -1.88
C ILE A 56 1.73 -4.14 -2.60
N MET A 57 2.60 -4.54 -3.54
CA MET A 57 3.46 -3.60 -4.27
C MET A 57 2.66 -2.62 -5.13
N ASN A 58 1.58 -3.08 -5.78
CA ASN A 58 0.68 -2.20 -6.51
C ASN A 58 -0.04 -1.21 -5.58
N ALA A 59 -0.49 -1.65 -4.40
CA ALA A 59 -1.16 -0.79 -3.44
C ALA A 59 -0.23 0.29 -2.87
N ILE A 60 1.03 -0.05 -2.56
CA ILE A 60 2.06 0.92 -2.14
C ILE A 60 2.25 1.98 -3.23
N THR A 61 2.51 1.54 -4.47
CA THR A 61 2.74 2.45 -5.60
C THR A 61 1.52 3.34 -5.87
N PHE A 62 0.32 2.76 -5.82
CA PHE A 62 -0.91 3.52 -6.05
C PHE A 62 -1.17 4.53 -4.94
N ARG A 63 -0.88 4.20 -3.68
CA ARG A 63 -1.01 5.14 -2.56
C ARG A 63 -0.10 6.34 -2.75
N ASP A 64 1.15 6.15 -3.13
CA ASP A 64 2.09 7.25 -3.33
C ASP A 64 1.64 8.17 -4.46
N LEU A 65 1.22 7.58 -5.58
CA LEU A 65 0.61 8.33 -6.67
C LEU A 65 -0.69 9.04 -6.25
N ALA A 66 -1.51 8.41 -5.39
CA ALA A 66 -2.74 9.02 -4.89
C ALA A 66 -2.46 10.27 -4.05
N GLY A 67 -1.37 10.29 -3.28
CA GLY A 67 -0.90 11.49 -2.56
C GLY A 67 -0.59 12.63 -3.52
N GLU A 68 0.25 12.38 -4.53
CA GLU A 68 0.60 13.37 -5.56
C GLU A 68 -0.64 13.90 -6.31
N ILE A 69 -1.61 13.02 -6.61
CA ILE A 69 -2.87 13.43 -7.24
C ILE A 69 -3.70 14.32 -6.32
N VAL A 70 -3.79 14.01 -5.02
CA VAL A 70 -4.51 14.85 -4.04
C VAL A 70 -3.84 16.22 -3.95
N ASP A 71 -2.52 16.28 -3.89
CA ASP A 71 -1.76 17.53 -3.85
C ASP A 71 -1.91 18.36 -5.12
N LEU A 72 -2.03 17.71 -6.29
CA LEU A 72 -2.32 18.39 -7.55
C LEU A 72 -3.71 19.03 -7.56
N TYR A 73 -4.72 18.43 -6.91
CA TYR A 73 -6.06 19.01 -6.78
C TYR A 73 -6.15 20.15 -5.75
N LYS A 74 -5.23 20.23 -4.77
CA LYS A 74 -5.19 21.30 -3.76
C LYS A 74 -4.62 22.63 -4.30
N LYS A 75 -3.98 22.62 -5.47
CA LYS A 75 -3.42 23.80 -6.15
C LYS A 75 -4.48 24.58 -6.91
#